data_AF-A0A9P5PFL1-F1
#
_entry.id   AF-A0A9P5PFL1-F1
#
_cell.length_a   1.000
_cell.length_b   1.000
_cell.length_c   1.000
_cell.angle_alpha   90.00
_cell.angle_beta   90.00
_cell.angle_gamma   90.00
#
_symmetry.space_group_name_H-M   'P 1'
#
loop_
_entity.id
_entity.type
_entity.pdbx_description
1 polymer ?
#
loop_
_entity_poly.entity_id
_entity_poly.type
_entity_poly.pdbx_seq_one_letter_code
_entity_poly.pdbx_strand_id
1 'polypeptide(L)'
;KAIWSTVEDKVLVTVLKEQKSGGFQTDNGGFHNDAYKATSIKLAFSMATSKGPQKTSEMCKTRWGTLKKNLKDVKSIREKSGFGWDAKRAIATATDQVWEDLIKSKPKLKCWRKKSFPLYDQILDL
;
A
#
# COMPACT_ATOMS: atom_id res chain seq x y z
N LYS A 1 -18.53 0.05 2.80
CA LYS A 1 -17.16 0.16 2.22
C LYS A 1 -16.16 -0.31 3.29
N ALA A 2 -15.21 -1.17 2.94
CA ALA A 2 -14.19 -1.64 3.90
C ALA A 2 -13.35 -0.46 4.43
N ILE A 3 -13.15 -0.39 5.74
CA ILE A 3 -12.21 0.55 6.39
C ILE A 3 -10.92 -0.22 6.64
N TRP A 4 -9.78 0.34 6.25
CA TRP A 4 -8.47 -0.29 6.41
C TRP A 4 -7.57 0.60 7.26
N SER A 5 -7.09 0.06 8.37
CA SER A 5 -6.06 0.69 9.20
C SER A 5 -4.66 0.34 8.71
N THR A 6 -3.66 1.10 9.15
CA THR A 6 -2.25 0.78 8.89
C THR A 6 -1.84 -0.58 9.49
N VAL A 7 -2.46 -1.01 10.59
CA VAL A 7 -2.20 -2.32 11.21
C VAL A 7 -2.70 -3.44 10.29
N GLU A 8 -3.92 -3.32 9.76
CA GLU A 8 -4.49 -4.32 8.85
C GLU A 8 -3.72 -4.36 7.51
N ASP A 9 -3.29 -3.22 6.99
CA ASP A 9 -2.43 -3.19 5.81
C ASP A 9 -1.09 -3.89 6.07
N LYS A 10 -0.49 -3.72 7.25
CA LYS A 10 0.74 -4.43 7.65
C LYS A 10 0.52 -5.94 7.70
N VAL A 11 -0.58 -6.40 8.29
CA VAL A 11 -0.94 -7.83 8.33
C VAL A 11 -1.08 -8.38 6.91
N LEU A 12 -1.80 -7.66 6.03
CA LEU A 12 -1.97 -8.06 4.64
C LEU A 12 -0.63 -8.17 3.92
N VAL A 13 0.24 -7.15 4.02
CA VAL A 13 1.56 -7.17 3.37
C VAL A 13 2.44 -8.29 3.92
N THR A 14 2.40 -8.54 5.23
CA THR A 14 3.19 -9.60 5.88
C THR A 14 2.77 -10.98 5.37
N VAL A 15 1.47 -11.28 5.38
CA VAL A 15 0.98 -12.58 4.88
C VAL A 15 1.31 -12.74 3.40
N LEU A 16 1.14 -11.71 2.57
CA LEU A 16 1.49 -11.80 1.15
C LEU A 16 3.00 -12.04 0.91
N LYS A 17 3.89 -11.54 1.77
CA LYS A 17 5.32 -11.88 1.72
C LYS A 17 5.58 -13.35 1.98
N GLU A 18 4.98 -13.90 3.03
CA GLU A 18 5.09 -15.32 3.36
C GLU A 18 4.55 -16.19 2.20
N GLN A 19 3.42 -15.80 1.62
CA GLN A 19 2.81 -16.49 0.49
C GLN A 19 3.68 -16.40 -0.78
N LYS A 20 4.38 -15.27 -1.00
CA LYS A 20 5.35 -15.15 -2.11
C LYS A 20 6.49 -16.16 -1.95
N SER A 21 7.06 -16.29 -0.75
CA SER A 21 8.10 -17.28 -0.47
C SER A 21 7.62 -18.73 -0.67
N GLY A 22 6.32 -18.99 -0.50
CA GLY A 22 5.68 -20.27 -0.78
C GLY A 22 5.30 -20.51 -2.25
N GLY A 23 5.64 -19.60 -3.17
CA GLY A 23 5.32 -19.75 -4.60
C GLY A 23 3.90 -19.35 -5.00
N PHE A 24 3.14 -18.68 -4.12
CA PHE A 24 1.76 -18.28 -4.39
C PHE A 24 1.63 -16.91 -5.08
N GLN A 25 2.73 -16.31 -5.54
CA GLN A 25 2.69 -15.11 -6.38
C GLN A 25 2.36 -15.51 -7.83
N THR A 26 1.56 -14.71 -8.52
CA THR A 26 1.26 -14.90 -9.95
C THR A 26 2.15 -14.01 -10.79
N ASP A 27 2.39 -14.39 -12.06
CA ASP A 27 3.30 -13.69 -12.98
C ASP A 27 2.99 -12.20 -13.17
N ASN A 28 1.73 -11.79 -12.96
CA ASN A 28 1.30 -10.38 -13.05
C ASN A 28 1.49 -9.58 -11.74
N GLY A 29 2.29 -10.08 -10.79
CA GLY A 29 2.49 -9.48 -9.46
C GLY A 29 1.22 -9.50 -8.60
N GLY A 30 0.29 -10.40 -8.92
CA GLY A 30 -0.86 -10.76 -8.10
C GLY A 30 -0.53 -11.95 -7.18
N PHE A 31 -1.55 -12.51 -6.57
CA PHE A 31 -1.44 -13.69 -5.74
C PHE A 31 -2.62 -14.62 -6.02
N HIS A 32 -2.41 -15.92 -5.79
CA HIS A 32 -3.48 -16.91 -5.83
C HIS A 32 -4.55 -16.60 -4.79
N ASN A 33 -5.79 -17.08 -5.01
CA ASN A 33 -6.89 -16.78 -4.10
C ASN A 33 -6.63 -17.28 -2.67
N ASP A 34 -5.87 -18.36 -2.51
CA ASP A 34 -5.54 -18.95 -1.22
C ASP A 34 -4.66 -18.02 -0.36
N ALA A 35 -3.80 -17.20 -0.97
CA ALA A 35 -3.04 -16.18 -0.25
C ALA A 35 -3.96 -15.10 0.35
N TYR A 36 -5.02 -14.71 -0.38
CA TYR A 36 -6.00 -13.75 0.13
C TYR A 36 -6.93 -14.37 1.17
N LYS A 37 -7.28 -15.66 1.06
CA LYS A 37 -7.99 -16.40 2.10
C LYS A 37 -7.16 -16.49 3.38
N ALA A 38 -5.88 -16.83 3.28
CA ALA A 38 -4.97 -16.86 4.43
C ALA A 38 -4.90 -15.49 5.14
N THR A 39 -4.87 -14.40 4.35
CA THR A 39 -4.91 -13.03 4.89
C THR A 39 -6.22 -12.74 5.62
N SER A 40 -7.36 -13.09 5.00
CA SER A 40 -8.71 -12.95 5.58
C SER A 40 -8.81 -13.68 6.93
N ILE A 41 -8.31 -14.92 7.01
CA ILE A 41 -8.27 -15.71 8.24
C ILE A 41 -7.39 -15.03 9.29
N LYS A 42 -6.17 -14.60 8.93
CA LYS A 42 -5.25 -13.92 9.86
C LYS A 42 -5.86 -12.65 10.44
N LEU A 43 -6.53 -11.85 9.61
CA LEU A 43 -7.22 -10.62 10.02
C LEU A 43 -8.43 -10.90 10.93
N ALA A 44 -9.16 -11.99 10.68
CA ALA A 44 -10.27 -12.40 11.55
C ALA A 44 -9.80 -12.80 12.95
N PHE A 45 -8.61 -13.38 13.09
CA PHE A 45 -8.02 -13.67 14.41
C PHE A 45 -7.35 -12.45 15.06
N SER A 46 -6.93 -11.45 14.29
CA SER A 46 -6.27 -10.25 14.81
C SER A 46 -7.26 -9.17 15.32
N MET A 47 -8.45 -9.56 15.78
CA MET A 47 -9.63 -8.73 16.12
C MET A 47 -9.39 -7.51 17.04
N ALA A 48 -8.20 -7.32 17.60
CA ALA A 48 -7.90 -6.26 18.54
C ALA A 48 -8.02 -4.82 17.98
N THR A 49 -8.12 -4.60 16.66
CA THR A 49 -8.03 -3.22 16.10
C THR A 49 -8.93 -2.88 14.90
N SER A 50 -9.75 -3.79 14.38
CA SER A 50 -10.52 -3.51 13.16
C SER A 50 -11.80 -2.73 13.45
N LYS A 51 -11.88 -1.48 12.96
CA LYS A 51 -13.15 -0.77 12.83
C LYS A 51 -13.86 -1.26 11.57
N GLY A 52 -15.03 -1.90 11.71
CA GLY A 52 -15.88 -2.32 10.59
C GLY A 52 -15.98 -3.84 10.41
N PRO A 53 -16.57 -4.30 9.29
CA PRO A 53 -16.83 -5.71 9.05
C PRO A 53 -15.55 -6.51 8.84
N GLN A 54 -15.62 -7.82 9.11
CA GLN A 54 -14.56 -8.77 8.82
C GLN A 54 -14.12 -8.67 7.35
N LYS A 55 -12.82 -8.84 7.11
CA LYS A 55 -12.22 -8.68 5.78
C LYS A 55 -12.27 -10.00 5.03
N THR A 56 -13.06 -10.07 3.95
CA THR A 56 -13.07 -11.24 3.07
C THR A 56 -11.83 -11.30 2.18
N SER A 57 -11.61 -12.45 1.51
CA SER A 57 -10.56 -12.62 0.51
C SER A 57 -10.64 -11.57 -0.61
N GLU A 58 -11.85 -11.25 -1.09
CA GLU A 58 -12.08 -10.30 -2.17
C GLU A 58 -11.75 -8.87 -1.72
N MET A 59 -12.06 -8.54 -0.47
CA MET A 59 -11.67 -7.27 0.14
C MET A 59 -10.15 -7.15 0.25
N CYS A 60 -9.46 -8.23 0.64
CA CYS A 60 -7.99 -8.29 0.69
C CYS A 60 -7.36 -8.10 -0.70
N LYS A 61 -7.87 -8.81 -1.73
CA LYS A 61 -7.42 -8.66 -3.12
C LYS A 61 -7.59 -7.24 -3.63
N THR A 62 -8.75 -6.64 -3.39
CA THR A 62 -9.05 -5.24 -3.76
C THR A 62 -8.11 -4.27 -3.05
N ARG A 63 -7.84 -4.52 -1.76
CA ARG A 63 -6.91 -3.68 -0.99
C ARG A 63 -5.49 -3.78 -1.51
N TRP A 64 -5.02 -4.98 -1.85
CA TRP A 64 -3.71 -5.18 -2.47
C TRP A 64 -3.56 -4.38 -3.77
N GLY A 65 -4.59 -4.41 -4.63
CA GLY A 65 -4.62 -3.56 -5.84
C GLY A 65 -4.49 -2.07 -5.53
N THR A 66 -5.15 -1.60 -4.47
CA THR A 66 -5.03 -0.21 -3.99
C THR A 66 -3.62 0.12 -3.50
N LEU A 67 -3.00 -0.77 -2.73
CA LEU A 67 -1.64 -0.60 -2.23
C LEU A 67 -0.60 -0.57 -3.36
N LYS A 68 -0.75 -1.42 -4.39
CA LYS A 68 0.08 -1.37 -5.61
C LYS A 68 -0.07 -0.06 -6.36
N LYS A 69 -1.30 0.47 -6.48
CA LYS A 69 -1.53 1.78 -7.10
C LYS A 69 -0.86 2.90 -6.29
N ASN A 70 -0.99 2.87 -4.97
CA ASN A 70 -0.32 3.81 -4.08
C ASN A 70 1.20 3.76 -4.23
N LEU A 71 1.79 2.56 -4.31
CA LEU A 71 3.22 2.38 -4.57
C LEU A 71 3.63 3.04 -5.89
N LYS A 72 2.89 2.78 -6.98
CA LYS A 72 3.16 3.39 -8.30
C LYS A 72 3.11 4.91 -8.24
N ASP A 73 2.09 5.47 -7.57
CA ASP A 73 1.96 6.91 -7.41
C ASP A 73 3.16 7.50 -6.64
N VAL A 74 3.48 6.96 -5.45
CA VAL A 74 4.59 7.45 -4.62
C VAL A 74 5.95 7.25 -5.30
N LYS A 75 6.17 6.12 -5.98
CA LYS A 75 7.39 5.85 -6.75
C LYS A 75 7.58 6.90 -7.85
N SER A 76 6.51 7.22 -8.60
CA SER A 76 6.56 8.25 -9.64
C SER A 76 6.81 9.67 -9.11
N ILE A 77 6.51 9.93 -7.83
CA ILE A 77 6.84 11.19 -7.16
C ILE A 77 8.32 11.18 -6.77
N ARG A 78 8.79 10.11 -6.13
CA ARG A 78 10.18 9.96 -5.68
C ARG A 78 11.19 9.99 -6.83
N GLU A 79 10.81 9.55 -8.01
CA GLU A 79 11.66 9.55 -9.21
C GLU A 79 11.72 10.91 -9.93
N LYS A 80 10.92 11.91 -9.51
CA LYS A 80 10.96 13.25 -10.10
C LYS A 80 12.07 14.10 -9.48
N SER A 81 12.74 14.87 -10.34
CA SER A 81 13.73 15.87 -9.89
C SER A 81 13.11 16.84 -8.89
N GLY A 82 13.88 17.18 -7.85
CA GLY A 82 13.44 18.05 -6.76
C GLY A 82 12.64 17.36 -5.65
N PHE A 83 12.30 16.07 -5.79
CA PHE A 83 11.68 15.29 -4.71
C PHE A 83 12.71 14.50 -3.92
N GLY A 84 12.54 14.50 -2.61
CA GLY A 84 13.20 13.63 -1.65
C GLY A 84 12.19 12.74 -0.89
N TRP A 85 12.68 12.05 0.12
CA TRP A 85 11.88 11.15 0.96
C TRP A 85 12.25 11.32 2.44
N ASP A 86 11.26 11.60 3.28
CA ASP A 86 11.42 11.51 4.72
C ASP A 86 11.10 10.08 5.17
N ALA A 87 12.12 9.30 5.47
CA ALA A 87 11.98 7.91 5.88
C ALA A 87 11.26 7.75 7.24
N LYS A 88 11.40 8.70 8.16
CA LYS A 88 10.76 8.64 9.49
C LYS A 88 9.26 8.85 9.39
N ARG A 89 8.83 9.79 8.55
CA ARG A 89 7.41 10.10 8.31
C ARG A 89 6.82 9.29 7.16
N ALA A 90 7.66 8.60 6.39
CA ALA A 90 7.34 7.88 5.17
C ALA A 90 6.51 8.75 4.19
N ILE A 91 7.02 9.95 3.90
CA ILE A 91 6.35 10.93 3.04
C ILE A 91 7.33 11.57 2.05
N ALA A 92 6.82 11.93 0.86
CA ALA A 92 7.59 12.66 -0.14
C ALA A 92 7.82 14.11 0.32
N THR A 93 9.04 14.60 0.13
CA THR A 93 9.44 15.97 0.51
C THR A 93 9.90 16.73 -0.71
N ALA A 94 9.48 17.98 -0.87
CA ALA A 94 9.93 18.90 -1.91
C ALA A 94 9.56 20.33 -1.52
N THR A 95 10.07 21.32 -2.24
CA THR A 95 9.61 22.71 -2.09
C THR A 95 8.18 22.85 -2.57
N ASP A 96 7.51 23.93 -2.15
CA ASP A 96 6.13 24.21 -2.58
C ASP A 96 6.04 24.36 -4.10
N GLN A 97 7.01 25.05 -4.73
CA GLN A 97 7.06 25.21 -6.18
C GLN A 97 7.10 23.86 -6.92
N VAL A 98 7.96 22.94 -6.47
CA VAL A 98 8.08 21.60 -7.08
C VAL A 98 6.78 20.79 -6.92
N TRP A 99 6.10 20.92 -5.78
CA TRP A 99 4.76 20.32 -5.60
C TRP A 99 3.71 20.93 -6.51
N GLU A 100 3.66 22.25 -6.66
CA GLU A 100 2.68 22.91 -7.53
C GLU A 100 2.86 22.50 -9.01
N ASP A 101 4.11 22.41 -9.49
CA ASP A 101 4.41 21.95 -10.86
C ASP A 101 3.96 20.49 -11.09
N LEU A 102 4.20 19.62 -10.11
CA LEU A 102 3.70 18.24 -10.14
C LEU A 102 2.17 18.20 -10.17
N ILE A 103 1.51 18.99 -9.30
CA ILE A 103 0.05 18.98 -9.15
C ILE A 103 -0.63 19.54 -10.41
N LYS A 104 -0.03 20.56 -11.06
CA LYS A 104 -0.53 21.12 -12.33
C LYS A 104 -0.63 20.05 -13.42
N SER A 105 0.37 19.18 -13.52
CA SER A 105 0.38 18.08 -14.50
C SER A 105 -0.35 16.81 -14.03
N LYS A 106 -0.39 16.56 -12.72
CA LYS A 106 -0.98 15.35 -12.12
C LYS A 106 -1.77 15.67 -10.83
N PRO A 107 -2.97 16.28 -10.93
CA PRO A 107 -3.72 16.76 -9.76
C PRO A 107 -4.02 15.67 -8.71
N LYS A 108 -4.22 14.41 -9.16
CA LYS A 108 -4.47 13.25 -8.30
C LYS A 108 -3.36 12.98 -7.27
N LEU A 109 -2.13 13.42 -7.54
CA LEU A 109 -0.98 13.19 -6.67
C LEU A 109 -0.91 14.18 -5.50
N LYS A 110 -1.73 15.23 -5.50
CA LYS A 110 -1.81 16.23 -4.41
C LYS A 110 -1.98 15.60 -3.02
N CYS A 111 -2.72 14.48 -2.93
CA CYS A 111 -2.92 13.79 -1.67
C CYS A 111 -1.61 13.33 -1.01
N TRP A 112 -0.58 13.01 -1.80
CA TRP A 112 0.71 12.51 -1.32
C TRP A 112 1.59 13.60 -0.68
N ARG A 113 1.23 14.88 -0.79
CA ARG A 113 1.94 15.98 -0.12
C ARG A 113 1.85 15.91 1.40
N LYS A 114 0.77 15.33 1.94
CA LYS A 114 0.55 15.19 3.40
C LYS A 114 0.30 13.73 3.83
N LYS A 115 0.21 12.80 2.89
CA LYS A 115 -0.14 11.41 3.16
C LYS A 115 1.11 10.55 3.33
N SER A 116 1.22 9.92 4.49
CA SER A 116 2.25 8.92 4.77
C SER A 116 1.97 7.60 4.04
N PHE A 117 3.02 6.92 3.62
CA PHE A 117 2.97 5.56 3.08
C PHE A 117 4.06 4.67 3.71
N PRO A 118 3.86 4.25 4.98
CA PRO A 118 4.88 3.53 5.75
C PRO A 118 5.18 2.11 5.25
N LEU A 119 4.40 1.62 4.28
CA LEU A 119 4.57 0.31 3.67
C LEU A 119 5.34 0.37 2.33
N TYR A 120 5.84 1.54 1.93
CA TYR A 120 6.47 1.73 0.63
C TYR A 120 7.57 0.70 0.36
N ASP A 121 8.59 0.62 1.21
CA ASP A 121 9.72 -0.29 0.99
C ASP A 121 9.28 -1.75 1.10
N GLN A 122 8.39 -2.06 2.04
CA GLN A 122 7.87 -3.42 2.20
C GLN A 122 7.11 -3.94 0.97
N ILE A 123 6.40 -3.06 0.27
CA ILE A 123 5.64 -3.41 -0.95
C ILE A 123 6.54 -3.35 -2.17
N LEU A 124 7.60 -2.54 -2.17
CA LEU A 124 8.55 -2.49 -3.28
C LEU A 124 9.28 -3.82 -3.49
N ASP A 125 9.56 -4.55 -2.41
CA ASP A 125 10.25 -5.85 -2.43
C ASP A 125 9.31 -7.04 -2.76
N LEU A 126 8.00 -6.78 -2.89
CA LEU A 126 6.93 -7.76 -3.12
C LEU A 126 6.56 -7.86 -4.60
#